data_AF-A0A822FKV0-F1
#
_entry.id   AF-A0A822FKV0-F1
#
_cell.length_a   1.000
_cell.length_b   1.000
_cell.length_c   1.000
_cell.angle_alpha   90.00
_cell.angle_beta   90.00
_cell.angle_gamma   90.00
#
_symmetry.space_group_name_H-M   'P 1'
#
loop_
_entity.id
_entity.type
_entity.pdbx_description
1 polymer ?
#
loop_
_entity_poly.entity_id
_entity_poly.type
_entity_poly.pdbx_seq_one_letter_code
_entity_poly.pdbx_strand_id
1 'polypeptide(L)'
;MAQVTTTNNELTTPSFCFHKTTFGQNIRLENNASKAVRHTSFDHGITFTDKPININERIHLKIVEVDETRQWCGSLAIGFTQVDPNTIRQEDLPKSALPNLSSTNKCSYVKRLYETLTKQLCIIF
;
A
#
# COMPACT_ATOMS: atom_id res chain seq x y z
N MET A 1 -9.15 0.23 3.25
CA MET A 1 -8.41 -1.03 3.52
C MET A 1 -8.15 -1.75 2.22
N ALA A 2 -7.09 -2.55 2.15
CA ALA A 2 -6.69 -3.15 0.89
C ALA A 2 -6.17 -4.58 1.04
N GLN A 3 -6.56 -5.45 0.10
CA GLN A 3 -6.06 -6.82 -0.07
C GLN A 3 -5.44 -6.97 -1.44
N VAL A 4 -4.31 -7.67 -1.53
CA VAL A 4 -3.72 -8.03 -2.81
C VAL A 4 -4.37 -9.34 -3.27
N THR A 5 -4.91 -9.38 -4.48
CA THR A 5 -5.61 -10.58 -4.98
C THR A 5 -5.30 -10.83 -6.44
N THR A 6 -4.62 -11.92 -6.75
CA THR A 6 -4.33 -12.34 -8.13
C THR A 6 -5.52 -13.12 -8.68
N THR A 7 -6.24 -12.59 -9.66
CA THR A 7 -7.30 -13.33 -10.37
C THR A 7 -6.67 -14.28 -11.38
N ASN A 8 -6.56 -15.56 -11.03
CA ASN A 8 -6.70 -16.69 -11.94
C ASN A 8 -7.21 -17.91 -11.14
N ASN A 9 -8.12 -18.65 -11.76
CA ASN A 9 -9.18 -19.47 -11.18
C ASN A 9 -8.76 -20.79 -10.49
N GLU A 10 -7.73 -20.83 -9.65
CA GLU A 10 -7.39 -22.01 -8.82
C GLU A 10 -6.85 -21.55 -7.45
N LEU A 11 -6.94 -22.40 -6.42
CA LEU A 11 -6.70 -22.14 -4.98
C LEU A 11 -5.30 -21.56 -4.62
N THR A 12 -4.97 -20.36 -5.09
CA THR A 12 -3.59 -19.87 -5.17
C THR A 12 -3.29 -18.84 -4.09
N THR A 13 -2.20 -19.07 -3.38
CA THR A 13 -1.56 -18.10 -2.48
C THR A 13 -1.40 -16.75 -3.17
N PRO A 14 -1.62 -15.62 -2.47
CA PRO A 14 -1.46 -14.30 -3.07
C PRO A 14 -0.04 -14.16 -3.60
N SER A 15 0.10 -13.83 -4.90
CA SER A 15 1.41 -13.76 -5.56
C SER A 15 2.30 -12.63 -5.02
N PHE A 16 1.70 -11.70 -4.27
CA PHE A 16 2.34 -10.63 -3.53
C PHE A 16 1.69 -10.47 -2.17
N CYS A 17 2.51 -10.25 -1.15
CA CYS A 17 2.08 -9.82 0.17
C CYS A 17 2.55 -8.39 0.45
N PHE A 18 2.10 -7.83 1.55
CA PHE A 18 2.64 -6.61 2.12
C PHE A 18 3.94 -6.91 2.88
N HIS A 19 4.87 -5.97 2.86
CA HIS A 19 6.16 -6.08 3.56
C HIS A 19 5.95 -6.25 5.06
N LYS A 20 6.50 -7.32 5.64
CA LYS A 20 6.18 -7.76 7.01
C LYS A 20 6.89 -7.00 8.13
N THR A 21 7.90 -6.20 7.80
CA THR A 21 8.73 -5.50 8.79
C THR A 21 8.74 -3.99 8.61
N THR A 22 8.37 -3.51 7.42
CA THR A 22 8.47 -2.08 7.05
C THR A 22 7.12 -1.61 6.59
N PHE A 23 6.35 -1.06 7.53
CA PHE A 23 5.04 -0.47 7.30
C PHE A 23 4.76 0.57 8.38
N GLY A 24 3.90 1.54 8.09
CA GLY A 24 3.62 2.66 8.96
C GLY A 24 2.92 2.22 10.25
N GLN A 25 3.09 3.01 11.31
CA GLN A 25 2.64 2.69 12.66
C GLN A 25 1.13 2.45 12.76
N ASN A 26 0.35 3.05 11.86
CA ASN A 26 -1.10 2.93 11.85
C ASN A 26 -1.60 1.77 10.97
N ILE A 27 -0.69 0.97 10.41
CA ILE A 27 -1.01 -0.21 9.59
C ILE A 27 -0.91 -1.49 10.41
N ARG A 28 -1.94 -2.32 10.27
CA ARG A 28 -1.98 -3.70 10.75
C ARG A 28 -2.05 -4.64 9.55
N LEU A 29 -1.21 -5.66 9.57
CA LEU A 29 -1.22 -6.71 8.57
C LEU A 29 -2.09 -7.88 9.05
N GLU A 30 -2.93 -8.39 8.15
CA GLU A 30 -3.85 -9.50 8.38
C GLU A 30 -3.71 -10.54 7.26
N ASN A 31 -4.27 -11.73 7.45
CA ASN A 31 -4.26 -12.83 6.48
C ASN A 31 -2.85 -13.14 5.95
N ASN A 32 -1.89 -13.38 6.85
CA ASN A 32 -0.49 -13.63 6.50
C ASN A 32 0.16 -12.51 5.65
N ALA A 33 -0.19 -11.26 5.97
CA ALA A 33 0.24 -10.07 5.23
C ALA A 33 -0.32 -9.97 3.80
N SER A 34 -1.43 -10.63 3.49
CA SER A 34 -2.16 -10.38 2.22
C SER A 34 -3.19 -9.25 2.32
N LYS A 35 -3.49 -8.80 3.55
CA LYS A 35 -4.38 -7.67 3.85
C LYS A 35 -3.65 -6.62 4.69
N ALA A 36 -3.76 -5.36 4.30
CA ALA A 36 -3.30 -4.21 5.08
C ALA A 36 -4.50 -3.36 5.52
N VAL A 37 -4.58 -3.11 6.82
CA VAL A 37 -5.65 -2.37 7.47
C VAL A 37 -5.07 -1.16 8.17
N ARG A 38 -5.59 0.03 7.87
CA ARG A 38 -5.32 1.21 8.69
C ARG A 38 -6.32 1.23 9.83
N HIS A 39 -5.85 1.14 11.06
CA HIS A 39 -6.72 0.97 12.23
C HIS A 39 -6.91 2.26 13.03
N THR A 40 -6.07 3.28 12.84
CA THR A 40 -6.19 4.58 13.51
C THR A 40 -5.58 5.70 12.65
N SER A 41 -6.00 6.94 12.89
CA SER A 41 -5.50 8.16 12.22
C SER A 41 -5.60 8.15 10.67
N PHE A 42 -5.15 9.25 10.07
CA PHE A 42 -5.04 9.42 8.61
C PHE A 42 -3.59 9.39 8.11
N ASP A 43 -2.60 9.44 9.02
CA ASP A 43 -1.17 9.45 8.72
C ASP A 43 -0.48 8.10 9.01
N HIS A 44 0.83 8.01 8.78
CA HIS A 44 1.65 6.80 8.97
C HIS A 44 1.02 5.54 8.37
N GLY A 45 0.44 5.68 7.18
CA GLY A 45 -0.24 4.61 6.45
C GLY A 45 0.66 3.79 5.53
N ILE A 46 1.95 4.12 5.42
CA ILE A 46 2.80 3.62 4.32
C ILE A 46 3.04 2.12 4.41
N THR A 47 3.00 1.42 3.28
CA THR A 47 3.40 0.00 3.19
C THR A 47 3.98 -0.29 1.81
N PHE A 48 4.70 -1.41 1.70
CA PHE A 48 5.40 -1.84 0.49
C PHE A 48 4.98 -3.26 0.14
N THR A 49 5.31 -3.69 -1.07
CA THR A 49 5.25 -5.10 -1.44
C THR A 49 6.34 -5.88 -0.71
N ASP A 50 6.09 -7.17 -0.48
CA ASP A 50 7.05 -8.09 0.15
C ASP A 50 8.26 -8.42 -0.73
N LYS A 51 8.16 -8.14 -2.03
CA LYS A 51 9.23 -8.33 -3.02
C LYS A 51 9.16 -7.27 -4.14
N PRO A 52 10.26 -7.08 -4.90
CA PRO A 52 10.28 -6.21 -6.07
C PRO A 52 9.28 -6.63 -7.14
N ILE A 53 8.81 -5.65 -7.90
CA ILE A 53 7.87 -5.82 -9.00
C ILE A 53 8.66 -5.72 -10.31
N ASN A 54 8.57 -6.75 -11.16
CA ASN A 54 9.27 -6.75 -12.44
C ASN A 54 8.58 -5.83 -13.45
N ILE A 55 9.34 -5.37 -14.45
CA ILE A 55 8.76 -4.65 -15.58
C ILE A 55 7.73 -5.55 -16.27
N ASN A 56 6.56 -4.98 -16.58
CA ASN A 56 5.39 -5.67 -17.14
C ASN A 56 4.70 -6.67 -16.20
N GLU A 57 5.10 -6.75 -14.93
CA GLU A 57 4.38 -7.53 -13.93
C GLU A 57 3.10 -6.82 -13.50
N ARG A 58 1.98 -7.56 -13.52
CA ARG A 58 0.66 -7.03 -13.16
C ARG A 58 0.35 -7.33 -11.70
N ILE A 59 -0.04 -6.29 -10.96
CA ILE A 59 -0.48 -6.43 -9.57
C ILE A 59 -1.91 -5.92 -9.45
N HIS A 60 -2.71 -6.70 -8.72
CA HIS A 60 -4.09 -6.38 -8.43
C HIS A 60 -4.26 -6.13 -6.94
N LEU A 61 -4.83 -4.99 -6.62
CA LEU A 61 -5.34 -4.69 -5.28
C LEU A 61 -6.84 -4.59 -5.35
N LYS A 62 -7.42 -5.14 -4.32
CA LYS A 62 -8.81 -5.11 -4.00
C LYS A 62 -8.98 -4.26 -2.75
N ILE A 63 -9.75 -3.19 -2.85
CA ILE A 63 -10.22 -2.49 -1.65
C ILE A 63 -11.33 -3.36 -1.07
N VAL A 64 -11.14 -3.84 0.15
CA VAL A 64 -12.08 -4.79 0.77
C VAL A 64 -12.99 -4.18 1.79
N GLU A 65 -12.61 -3.01 2.29
CA GLU A 65 -13.35 -2.33 3.34
C GLU A 65 -12.96 -0.84 3.28
N VAL A 66 -13.96 0.01 3.42
CA VAL A 66 -13.85 1.47 3.45
C VAL A 66 -14.54 1.96 4.71
N ASP A 67 -14.13 3.11 5.22
CA ASP A 67 -14.81 3.69 6.37
C ASP A 67 -16.22 4.14 5.97
N GLU A 68 -17.24 3.41 6.43
CA GLU A 68 -18.64 3.71 6.17
C GLU A 68 -19.12 4.94 6.95
N THR A 69 -18.44 5.27 8.05
CA THR A 69 -18.80 6.41 8.91
C THR A 69 -18.42 7.77 8.29
N ARG A 70 -17.67 7.75 7.17
CA ARG A 70 -17.12 8.94 6.48
C ARG A 70 -16.35 9.87 7.42
N GLN A 71 -15.80 9.35 8.52
CA GLN A 71 -14.96 10.13 9.42
C GLN A 71 -13.61 10.43 8.79
N TRP A 72 -13.20 9.62 7.81
CA TRP A 72 -11.98 9.85 7.06
C TRP A 72 -12.29 10.26 5.61
N CYS A 73 -12.09 11.55 5.30
CA CYS A 73 -12.05 12.04 3.92
C CYS A 73 -10.61 12.03 3.42
N GLY A 74 -10.31 11.28 2.35
CA GLY A 74 -8.95 11.23 1.83
C GLY A 74 -8.81 10.39 0.56
N SER A 75 -7.64 10.50 -0.06
CA SER A 75 -7.29 9.74 -1.26
C SER A 75 -6.32 8.61 -0.91
N LEU A 76 -6.48 7.46 -1.56
CA LEU A 76 -5.41 6.47 -1.66
C LEU A 76 -4.34 7.00 -2.62
N ALA A 77 -3.05 6.82 -2.32
CA ALA A 77 -1.99 7.04 -3.30
C ALA A 77 -1.57 5.69 -3.92
N ILE A 78 -0.82 5.72 -5.01
CA ILE A 78 -0.21 4.54 -5.65
C ILE A 78 1.11 4.93 -6.28
N GLY A 79 2.07 4.01 -6.32
CA GLY A 79 3.31 4.27 -7.01
C GLY A 79 4.39 3.22 -6.79
N PHE A 80 5.62 3.61 -7.12
CA PHE A 80 6.78 2.75 -7.14
C PHE A 80 7.96 3.44 -6.45
N THR A 81 8.84 2.63 -5.87
CA THR A 81 10.10 3.09 -5.31
C THR A 81 11.21 2.13 -5.69
N GLN A 82 12.42 2.64 -5.90
CA GLN A 82 13.62 1.81 -6.05
C GLN A 82 14.33 1.55 -4.71
N VAL A 83 13.82 2.12 -3.61
CA VAL A 83 14.37 1.91 -2.27
C VAL A 83 13.90 0.56 -1.74
N ASP A 84 14.83 -0.28 -1.32
CA ASP A 84 14.52 -1.56 -0.67
C ASP A 84 13.90 -1.30 0.73
N PRO A 85 12.66 -1.75 1.00
CA PRO A 85 12.01 -1.54 2.29
C PRO A 85 12.78 -2.13 3.48
N ASN A 86 13.61 -3.15 3.27
CA ASN A 86 14.45 -3.72 4.34
C ASN A 86 15.54 -2.74 4.83
N THR A 87 15.87 -1.73 4.03
CA THR A 87 16.84 -0.68 4.40
C THR A 87 16.21 0.46 5.20
N ILE A 88 14.88 0.51 5.28
CA ILE A 88 14.12 1.56 5.95
C ILE A 88 13.63 1.00 7.29
N ARG A 89 13.92 1.71 8.38
CA ARG A 89 13.33 1.36 9.68
C ARG A 89 11.93 1.93 9.78
N GLN A 90 11.08 1.27 10.55
CA GLN A 90 9.68 1.68 10.69
C GLN A 90 9.53 3.10 11.24
N GLU A 91 10.42 3.51 12.14
CA GLU A 91 10.49 4.86 12.72
C GLU A 91 10.93 5.94 11.73
N ASP A 92 11.67 5.57 10.69
CA ASP A 92 12.18 6.49 9.67
C ASP A 92 11.16 6.72 8.53
N LEU A 93 10.02 6.02 8.56
CA LEU A 93 8.96 6.22 7.58
C LEU A 93 8.31 7.60 7.76
N PRO A 94 8.13 8.37 6.66
CA PRO A 94 7.46 9.64 6.75
C PRO A 94 5.97 9.47 7.07
N LYS A 95 5.37 10.53 7.61
CA LYS A 95 3.93 10.56 7.93
C LYS A 95 3.02 10.32 6.72
N SER A 96 3.48 10.68 5.52
CA SER A 96 2.75 10.49 4.27
C SER A 96 3.72 10.29 3.11
N ALA A 97 3.31 9.51 2.11
CA ALA A 97 4.06 9.32 0.87
C ALA A 97 4.15 10.60 0.01
N LEU A 98 3.26 11.57 0.21
CA LEU A 98 3.23 12.82 -0.55
C LEU A 98 3.26 14.05 0.36
N PRO A 99 4.03 15.11 0.02
CA PRO A 99 5.01 15.20 -1.08
C PRO A 99 6.36 14.52 -0.75
N ASN A 100 6.53 14.04 0.47
CA ASN A 100 7.84 13.75 1.07
C ASN A 100 8.55 12.54 0.46
N LEU A 101 7.88 11.49 -0.01
CA LEU A 101 8.60 10.37 -0.65
C LEU A 101 9.13 10.77 -2.03
N SER A 102 8.37 11.59 -2.77
CA SER A 102 8.77 12.10 -4.08
C SER A 102 9.84 13.22 -4.03
N SER A 103 9.91 13.97 -2.92
CA SER A 103 10.87 15.08 -2.78
C SER A 103 12.18 14.67 -2.12
N THR A 104 12.16 13.64 -1.27
CA THR A 104 13.34 13.25 -0.46
C THR A 104 14.24 12.27 -1.19
N ASN A 105 13.70 11.49 -2.13
CA ASN A 105 14.47 10.56 -2.97
C ASN A 105 13.98 10.65 -4.42
N LYS A 106 14.88 10.95 -5.37
CA LYS A 106 14.60 10.99 -6.82
C LYS A 106 14.10 9.65 -7.41
N CYS A 107 14.03 8.60 -6.59
CA CYS A 107 13.79 7.23 -6.99
C CYS A 107 12.39 6.71 -6.61
N SER A 108 11.46 7.61 -6.21
CA SER A 108 10.10 7.25 -5.85
C SER A 108 9.08 8.07 -6.67
N TYR A 109 8.11 7.39 -7.26
CA TYR A 109 6.99 7.98 -8.00
C TYR A 109 5.69 7.64 -7.28
N VAL A 110 4.85 8.63 -6.97
CA VAL A 110 3.60 8.45 -6.22
C VAL A 110 2.50 9.32 -6.83
N LYS A 111 1.31 8.77 -7.05
CA LYS A 111 0.13 9.43 -7.63
C LYS A 111 -1.10 9.20 -6.77
N ARG A 112 -1.90 10.24 -6.51
CA ARG A 112 -3.18 10.12 -5.80
C ARG A 112 -4.27 9.55 -6.71
N LEU A 113 -5.13 8.71 -6.14
CA LEU A 113 -6.38 8.26 -6.73
C LEU A 113 -7.56 8.97 -6.04
N TYR A 114 -8.46 9.53 -6.83
CA TYR A 114 -9.68 10.17 -6.31
C TYR A 114 -10.78 9.14 -6.01
N GLU A 115 -11.65 9.49 -5.05
CA GLU A 115 -12.75 8.68 -4.50
C GLU A 115 -13.70 8.03 -5.53
N THR A 116 -13.75 8.55 -6.76
CA THR A 116 -14.77 8.18 -7.76
C THR A 116 -14.43 6.97 -8.64
N LEU A 117 -13.29 6.29 -8.42
CA LEU A 117 -12.82 5.19 -9.27
C LEU A 117 -12.59 3.86 -8.54
N THR A 118 -13.12 3.68 -7.33
CA THR A 118 -12.85 2.50 -6.48
C THR A 118 -13.63 1.24 -6.88
N LYS A 119 -13.37 0.73 -8.09
CA LYS A 119 -13.42 -0.71 -8.41
C LYS A 119 -12.16 -1.05 -9.19
N GLN A 120 -11.31 -1.87 -8.58
CA GLN A 120 -10.01 -2.38 -9.07
C GLN A 120 -8.84 -1.37 -8.95
N LEU A 121 -7.68 -1.82 -8.41
CA LEU A 121 -6.29 -1.29 -8.58
C LEU A 121 -5.53 -0.76 -7.32
N CYS A 122 -4.18 -0.83 -7.39
CA CYS A 122 -3.19 -1.23 -6.36
C CYS A 122 -2.07 -0.27 -5.87
N ILE A 123 -2.07 0.01 -4.55
CA ILE A 123 -1.07 0.43 -3.52
C ILE A 123 -0.12 1.62 -3.76
N ILE A 124 -0.26 2.64 -2.89
CA ILE A 124 0.66 3.31 -1.93
C ILE A 124 -0.26 3.99 -0.88
N PHE A 125 -0.21 3.59 0.38
CA PHE A 125 -0.79 4.46 1.42
C PHE A 125 0.25 5.47 1.90
#